data_AF-A0A7S0NUW0-F1
#
_entry.id   AF-A0A7S0NUW0-F1
#
_cell.length_a   1.000
_cell.length_b   1.000
_cell.length_c   1.000
_cell.angle_alpha   90.00
_cell.angle_beta   90.00
_cell.angle_gamma   90.00
#
_symmetry.space_group_name_H-M   'P 1'
#
loop_
_entity.id
_entity.type
_entity.pdbx_description
1 polymer ?
#
loop_
_entity_poly.entity_id
_entity_poly.type
_entity_poly.pdbx_seq_one_letter_code
_entity_poly.pdbx_strand_id
1 'polypeptide(L)'
;MAYGEHIRYLKVRAQQLSDEADHERSANCISIARTLCDDSDHELVCNQAVEELQRGNAKASLKLFSHALAICEGRDRRLVEMLSRVYGRSRDASGAQQS
;
A
#
# COMPACT_ATOMS: atom_id res chain seq x y z
N MET A 1 5.13 -12.08 4.10
CA MET A 1 3.84 -12.49 3.52
C MET A 1 3.49 -11.51 2.43
N ALA A 2 3.02 -12.00 1.28
CA ALA A 2 2.54 -11.14 0.20
C ALA A 2 1.14 -10.59 0.54
N TYR A 3 0.76 -9.43 0.00
CA TYR A 3 -0.50 -8.73 0.30
C TYR A 3 -1.76 -9.63 0.24
N GLY A 4 -1.89 -10.44 -0.81
CA GLY A 4 -3.00 -11.38 -0.95
C GLY A 4 -3.04 -12.46 0.14
N GLU A 5 -1.91 -12.74 0.80
CA GLU A 5 -1.83 -13.68 1.93
C GLU A 5 -2.41 -13.09 3.21
N HIS A 6 -2.29 -11.78 3.45
CA HIS A 6 -2.86 -11.11 4.62
C HIS A 6 -4.39 -11.06 4.57
N ILE A 7 -4.96 -10.72 3.42
CA ILE A 7 -6.42 -10.74 3.22
C ILE A 7 -6.94 -12.17 3.36
N ARG A 8 -6.25 -13.16 2.79
CA ARG A 8 -6.62 -14.57 2.91
C ARG A 8 -6.57 -15.03 4.37
N TYR A 9 -5.52 -14.66 5.10
CA TYR A 9 -5.39 -14.95 6.53
C TYR A 9 -6.55 -14.37 7.35
N LEU A 10 -6.89 -13.09 7.14
CA LEU A 10 -7.98 -12.43 7.86
C LEU A 10 -9.34 -13.07 7.57
N LYS A 11 -9.61 -13.46 6.32
CA LYS A 11 -10.84 -14.18 5.95
C LYS A 11 -10.93 -15.55 6.61
N VAL A 12 -9.85 -16.33 6.59
CA VAL A 12 -9.80 -17.65 7.25
C VAL A 12 -9.97 -17.51 8.77
N ARG A 13 -9.32 -16.51 9.38
CA ARG A 13 -9.43 -16.27 10.81
C ARG A 13 -10.84 -15.81 11.22
N ALA A 14 -11.49 -14.97 10.41
CA ALA A 14 -12.88 -14.58 10.62
C ALA A 14 -13.83 -15.78 10.60
N GLN A 15 -13.62 -16.73 9.68
CA GLN A 15 -14.41 -17.96 9.62
C GLN A 15 -14.22 -18.80 10.89
N GLN A 16 -12.98 -19.05 11.31
CA GLN A 16 -12.69 -19.80 12.54
C GLN A 16 -13.35 -19.17 13.77
N LEU A 17 -13.26 -17.85 13.92
CA LEU A 17 -13.88 -17.13 15.04
C LEU A 17 -15.41 -17.21 14.99
N SER A 18 -16.00 -17.19 13.79
CA SER A 18 -17.43 -17.40 13.63
C SER A 18 -17.85 -18.83 14.03
N ASP A 19 -17.05 -19.83 13.68
CA ASP A 19 -17.29 -21.24 14.07
C ASP A 19 -17.15 -21.44 15.59
N GLU A 20 -16.30 -20.63 16.25
CA GLU A 20 -16.12 -20.54 17.70
C GLU A 20 -17.22 -19.69 18.40
N ALA A 21 -18.21 -19.17 17.66
CA ALA A 21 -19.24 -18.23 18.12
C ALA A 21 -18.72 -16.88 18.66
N ASP A 22 -17.46 -16.54 18.39
CA ASP A 22 -16.85 -15.24 18.68
C ASP A 22 -17.14 -14.25 17.53
N HIS A 23 -18.40 -13.84 17.45
CA HIS A 23 -18.90 -12.98 16.37
C HIS A 23 -18.28 -11.57 16.39
N GLU A 24 -17.92 -11.05 17.57
CA GLU A 24 -17.30 -9.73 17.70
C GLU A 24 -15.92 -9.71 17.03
N ARG A 25 -15.07 -10.69 17.35
CA ARG A 25 -13.73 -10.76 16.75
C ARG A 25 -13.79 -11.18 15.29
N SER A 26 -14.74 -12.04 14.92
CA SER A 26 -15.01 -12.37 13.52
C SER A 26 -15.34 -11.10 12.70
N ALA A 27 -16.24 -10.26 13.19
CA ALA A 27 -16.60 -9.00 12.54
C ALA A 27 -15.41 -8.04 12.42
N ASN A 28 -14.57 -7.96 13.45
CA ASN A 28 -13.33 -7.16 13.39
C ASN A 28 -12.37 -7.65 12.30
N CYS A 29 -12.16 -8.96 12.17
CA CYS A 29 -11.33 -9.51 11.10
C CYS A 29 -11.87 -9.19 9.70
N ILE A 30 -13.20 -9.26 9.49
CA ILE A 30 -13.83 -8.87 8.22
C ILE A 30 -13.67 -7.37 7.95
N SER A 31 -13.86 -6.53 8.96
CA SER A 31 -13.70 -5.07 8.82
C SER A 31 -12.28 -4.73 8.35
N ILE A 32 -11.26 -5.31 8.99
CA ILE A 32 -9.85 -5.10 8.61
C ILE A 32 -9.60 -5.63 7.18
N ALA A 33 -10.11 -6.82 6.85
CA ALA A 33 -9.96 -7.37 5.50
C ALA A 33 -10.60 -6.46 4.43
N ARG A 34 -11.75 -5.83 4.72
CA ARG A 34 -12.39 -4.86 3.81
C ARG A 34 -11.58 -3.58 3.70
N THR A 35 -11.10 -3.00 4.80
CA THR A 35 -10.24 -1.81 4.77
C THR A 35 -8.97 -2.04 3.96
N LEU A 36 -8.38 -3.24 4.07
CA LEU A 36 -7.24 -3.62 3.24
C LEU A 36 -7.68 -3.76 1.78
N CYS A 37 -8.77 -4.48 1.49
CA CYS A 37 -9.28 -4.68 0.13
C CYS A 37 -9.75 -3.41 -0.60
N ASP A 38 -10.19 -2.37 0.12
CA ASP A 38 -10.73 -1.14 -0.49
C ASP A 38 -9.63 -0.19 -1.01
N ASP A 39 -8.36 -0.60 -0.97
CA ASP A 39 -7.20 0.20 -1.41
C ASP A 39 -7.11 1.59 -0.75
N SER A 40 -7.92 1.85 0.29
CA SER A 40 -8.02 3.12 1.01
C SER A 40 -7.01 3.24 2.16
N ASP A 41 -6.16 2.25 2.34
CA ASP A 41 -5.04 2.32 3.27
C ASP A 41 -3.83 2.93 2.55
N HIS A 42 -3.64 4.24 2.74
CA HIS A 42 -2.53 4.96 2.13
C HIS A 42 -1.16 4.40 2.53
N GLU A 43 -0.99 3.83 3.73
CA GLU A 43 0.29 3.21 4.14
C GLU A 43 0.56 1.94 3.33
N LEU A 44 -0.49 1.18 3.04
CA LEU A 44 -0.40 -0.03 2.23
C LEU A 44 -0.07 0.26 0.77
N VAL A 45 -0.73 1.25 0.18
CA VAL A 45 -0.41 1.76 -1.17
C VAL A 45 1.03 2.32 -1.21
N CYS A 46 1.48 2.94 -0.12
CA CYS A 46 2.86 3.40 0.06
C CYS A 46 3.87 2.25 0.00
N ASN A 47 3.61 1.16 0.72
CA ASN A 47 4.48 -0.02 0.74
C ASN A 47 4.59 -0.66 -0.66
N GLN A 48 3.48 -0.74 -1.39
CA GLN A 48 3.48 -1.22 -2.77
C GLN A 48 4.28 -0.30 -3.71
N ALA A 49 4.19 1.02 -3.51
CA ALA A 49 4.98 1.98 -4.27
C ALA A 49 6.49 1.82 -4.03
N VAL A 50 6.90 1.47 -2.80
CA VAL A 50 8.29 1.15 -2.46
C VAL A 50 8.75 -0.13 -3.15
N GLU A 51 7.94 -1.20 -3.14
CA GLU A 51 8.27 -2.45 -3.83
C GLU A 51 8.46 -2.24 -5.35
N GLU A 52 7.58 -1.49 -5.99
CA GLU A 52 7.71 -1.18 -7.42
C GLU A 52 8.96 -0.35 -7.71
N LEU A 53 9.35 0.55 -6.80
CA LEU A 53 10.61 1.29 -6.92
C LEU A 53 11.82 0.36 -6.81
N GLN A 54 11.80 -0.58 -5.87
CA GLN A 54 12.87 -1.59 -5.69
C GLN A 54 13.00 -2.51 -6.92
N ARG A 55 11.88 -2.79 -7.59
CA ARG A 55 11.84 -3.53 -8.87
C ARG A 55 12.29 -2.70 -10.08
N GLY A 56 12.63 -1.41 -9.90
CA GLY A 56 13.03 -0.51 -10.98
C GLY A 56 11.86 0.11 -11.75
N ASN A 57 10.62 -0.17 -11.36
CA ASN A 57 9.41 0.32 -12.01
C ASN A 57 9.04 1.73 -11.51
N ALA A 58 9.91 2.71 -11.74
CA ALA A 58 9.74 4.08 -11.22
C ALA A 58 8.40 4.73 -11.61
N LYS A 59 7.90 4.47 -12.83
CA LYS A 59 6.60 4.99 -13.30
C LYS A 59 5.41 4.43 -12.51
N ALA A 60 5.45 3.14 -12.15
CA ALA A 60 4.40 2.50 -11.36
C ALA A 60 4.46 3.00 -9.91
N SER A 61 5.67 3.07 -9.34
CA SER A 61 5.92 3.64 -8.02
C SER A 61 5.35 5.06 -7.86
N LEU A 62 5.61 5.95 -8.82
CA LEU A 62 5.11 7.33 -8.79
C LEU A 62 3.58 7.42 -8.76
N LYS A 63 2.90 6.57 -9.55
CA LYS A 63 1.43 6.52 -9.56
C LYS A 63 0.88 6.09 -8.21
N LEU A 64 1.47 5.05 -7.61
CA LEU A 64 1.04 4.53 -6.31
C LEU A 64 1.28 5.55 -5.19
N PHE A 65 2.44 6.20 -5.14
CA PHE A 65 2.67 7.25 -4.15
C PHE A 65 1.70 8.44 -4.30
N SER A 66 1.37 8.83 -5.53
CA SER A 66 0.38 9.89 -5.79
C SER A 66 -1.02 9.47 -5.33
N HIS A 67 -1.37 8.20 -5.52
CA HIS A 67 -2.63 7.64 -5.05
C HIS A 67 -2.72 7.59 -3.52
N ALA A 68 -1.66 7.12 -2.85
CA ALA A 68 -1.56 7.14 -1.39
C ALA A 68 -1.70 8.56 -0.81
N LEU A 69 -1.11 9.56 -1.46
CA LEU A 69 -1.25 10.96 -1.06
C LEU A 69 -2.70 11.48 -1.22
N ALA A 70 -3.40 11.06 -2.26
CA ALA A 70 -4.80 11.41 -2.47
C ALA A 70 -5.72 10.80 -1.39
N ILE A 71 -5.47 9.55 -1.01
CA ILE A 71 -6.21 8.86 0.05
C ILE A 71 -6.05 9.54 1.42
N CYS A 72 -4.82 9.97 1.77
CA CYS A 72 -4.58 10.65 3.04
C CYS A 72 -4.90 12.16 3.01
N GLU A 73 -5.41 12.67 1.88
CA GLU A 73 -5.69 14.09 1.62
C GLU A 73 -4.46 14.99 1.85
N GLY A 74 -3.26 14.47 1.54
CA GLY A 74 -2.01 15.22 1.72
C GLY A 74 -1.57 15.40 3.17
N ARG A 75 -2.20 14.72 4.15
CA ARG A 75 -1.88 14.87 5.57
C ARG A 75 -0.61 14.13 6.00
N ASP A 76 -0.16 13.15 5.23
CA ASP A 76 1.10 12.46 5.50
C ASP A 76 2.29 13.14 4.79
N ARG A 77 3.08 13.90 5.56
CA ARG A 77 4.30 14.56 5.07
C ARG A 77 5.36 13.58 4.56
N ARG A 78 5.43 12.35 5.09
CA ARG A 78 6.43 11.36 4.68
C ARG A 78 6.21 10.97 3.22
N LEU A 79 4.94 10.86 2.81
CA LEU A 79 4.54 10.59 1.42
C LEU A 79 4.99 11.69 0.45
N VAL A 80 4.89 12.96 0.85
CA VAL A 80 5.37 14.11 0.07
C VAL A 80 6.89 14.07 -0.11
N GLU A 81 7.64 13.73 0.95
CA GLU A 81 9.09 13.60 0.90
C GLU A 81 9.54 12.45 0.00
N MET A 82 8.85 11.30 0.08
CA MET A 82 9.16 10.15 -0.77
C MET A 82 8.85 10.41 -2.24
N LEU A 83 7.72 11.05 -2.57
CA LEU A 83 7.41 11.48 -3.94
C LEU A 83 8.53 12.36 -4.50
N SER A 84 9.00 13.33 -3.72
CA SER A 84 10.08 14.24 -4.11
C SER A 84 11.39 13.49 -4.39
N ARG A 85 11.71 12.48 -3.57
CA ARG A 85 12.89 11.62 -3.77
C ARG A 85 12.79 10.77 -5.03
N VAL A 86 11.63 10.18 -5.29
CA VAL A 86 11.42 9.38 -6.52
C VAL A 86 11.46 10.26 -7.76
N TYR A 87 10.84 11.45 -7.71
CA TYR A 87 10.92 12.43 -8.79
C TYR A 87 12.36 12.86 -9.06
N GLY A 88 13.13 13.21 -8.02
CA GLY A 88 14.55 13.56 -8.15
C GLY A 88 15.36 12.46 -8.84
N ARG A 89 15.25 11.21 -8.35
CA ARG A 89 15.96 10.06 -8.94
C ARG A 89 15.55 9.77 -10.38
N SER A 90 14.28 9.94 -10.74
CA SER A 90 13.82 9.75 -12.12
C SER A 90 14.40 10.80 -13.08
N ARG A 91 14.64 12.01 -12.57
CA ARG A 91 15.21 13.13 -13.33
C ARG A 91 16.71 12.94 -13.55
N ASP A 92 17.43 12.49 -12.53
CA ASP A 92 18.86 12.19 -12.60
C ASP A 92 19.17 11.01 -13.53
N ALA A 93 18.35 9.95 -13.48
CA ALA A 93 18.47 8.80 -14.40
C ALA A 93 18.26 9.18 -15.86
N SER A 94 17.42 10.18 -16.14
CA SER A 94 17.16 10.69 -17.49
C SER A 94 18.26 11.61 -18.00
N GLY A 95 19.01 12.26 -17.10
CA GLY A 95 20.17 13.10 -17.44
C GLY A 95 21.46 12.32 -17.73
N ALA A 96 21.62 11.13 -17.14
CA ALA A 96 22.81 10.30 -17.32
C ALA A 96 22.87 9.57 -18.69
N GLN A 97 21.79 9.53 -19.47
CA GLN A 97 21.76 8.92 -20.80
C GLN A 97 22.15 9.86 -21.96
N GLN A 98 22.62 11.09 -21.67
CA GLN A 98 22.98 12.09 -22.70
C GLN A 98 24.45 12.56 -22.65
N SER A 99 25.36 11.82 -22.01
CA SER A 99 26.81 12.14 -22.00
C SER A 99 27.64 11.07 -22.71
#